data_AF-A0A0Q6LQ93-F1
#
_entry.id   AF-A0A0Q6LQ93-F1
#
_cell.length_a   1.000
_cell.length_b   1.000
_cell.length_c   1.000
_cell.angle_alpha   90.00
_cell.angle_beta   90.00
_cell.angle_gamma   90.00
#
_symmetry.space_group_name_H-M   'P 1'
#
loop_
_entity.id
_entity.type
_entity.pdbx_description
1 polymer ?
#
loop_
_entity_poly.entity_id
_entity_poly.type
_entity_poly.pdbx_seq_one_letter_code
_entity_poly.pdbx_strand_id
1 'polypeptide(L)'
;MEQSYGILGMPGVGFFGMLLIGFLAGYVAERTMNRDHGFLTNILVGIAGSFVGGTLAGLLGINYYGFMGNLIVAIAGALILLWIFGRSQSARPR
;
A
#
# COMPACT_ATOMS: atom_id res chain seq x y z
N MET A 1 -13.36 -23.35 12.41
CA MET A 1 -12.88 -22.10 13.03
C MET A 1 -13.17 -20.99 12.05
N GLU A 2 -14.23 -20.22 12.29
CA GLU A 2 -14.48 -18.98 11.53
C GLU A 2 -13.37 -17.99 11.92
N GLN A 3 -12.27 -18.00 11.18
CA GLN A 3 -11.35 -16.86 11.20
C GLN A 3 -12.09 -15.72 10.52
N SER A 4 -12.63 -14.82 11.33
CA SER A 4 -13.21 -13.57 10.88
C SER A 4 -12.10 -12.77 10.18
N TYR A 5 -11.91 -13.03 8.89
CA TYR A 5 -11.18 -12.17 7.98
C TYR A 5 -12.03 -10.91 7.83
N GLY A 6 -11.93 -10.02 8.81
CA GLY A 6 -12.45 -8.66 8.66
C GLY A 6 -11.82 -8.03 7.42
N ILE A 7 -12.43 -6.97 6.90
CA ILE A 7 -11.93 -6.19 5.75
C ILE A 7 -10.47 -5.68 5.96
N LEU A 8 -9.95 -5.82 7.18
CA LEU A 8 -8.58 -5.51 7.62
C LEU A 8 -7.68 -6.76 7.81
N GLY A 9 -8.04 -7.93 7.26
CA GLY A 9 -7.27 -9.17 7.36
C GLY A 9 -6.76 -9.63 6.01
N MET A 10 -5.48 -9.37 5.72
CA MET A 10 -4.83 -9.83 4.48
C MET A 10 -4.59 -11.34 4.53
N PRO A 11 -4.84 -12.09 3.43
CA PRO A 11 -4.70 -13.54 3.42
C PRO A 11 -3.24 -13.95 3.65
N GLY A 12 -3.04 -14.79 4.67
CA GLY A 12 -1.72 -15.35 5.01
C GLY A 12 -0.82 -14.46 5.88
N VAL A 13 -1.30 -13.31 6.37
CA VAL A 13 -0.57 -12.48 7.35
C VAL A 13 -1.50 -12.00 8.47
N GLY A 14 -1.04 -12.08 9.72
CA GLY A 14 -1.77 -11.54 10.87
C GLY A 14 -1.83 -10.01 10.87
N PHE A 15 -2.63 -9.44 11.77
CA PHE A 15 -2.81 -7.98 11.93
C PHE A 15 -1.50 -7.20 12.03
N PHE A 16 -0.55 -7.69 12.84
CA PHE A 16 0.79 -7.09 12.95
C PHE A 16 1.57 -7.11 11.63
N GLY A 17 1.43 -8.18 10.84
CA GLY A 17 2.07 -8.30 9.53
C GLY A 17 1.52 -7.27 8.54
N MET A 18 0.21 -7.06 8.52
CA MET A 18 -0.40 -6.01 7.70
C MET A 18 0.13 -4.62 8.05
N LEU A 19 0.21 -4.30 9.34
CA LEU A 19 0.65 -2.98 9.80
C LEU A 19 2.12 -2.73 9.41
N LEU A 20 2.96 -3.77 9.54
CA LEU A 20 4.36 -3.73 9.14
C LEU A 20 4.53 -3.63 7.61
N ILE A 21 3.72 -4.37 6.84
CA ILE A 21 3.67 -4.28 5.38
C ILE A 21 3.27 -2.89 4.92
N GLY A 22 2.21 -2.31 5.50
CA GLY A 22 1.73 -0.98 5.15
C GLY A 22 2.80 0.09 5.41
N PHE A 23 3.44 0.05 6.58
CA PHE A 23 4.54 0.95 6.90
C PHE A 23 5.71 0.83 5.91
N LEU A 24 6.18 -0.40 5.66
CA LEU A 24 7.28 -0.66 4.71
C LEU A 24 6.93 -0.21 3.30
N ALA A 25 5.70 -0.51 2.85
CA ALA A 25 5.25 -0.16 1.50
C ALA A 25 5.21 1.36 1.29
N GLY A 26 4.67 2.10 2.26
CA GLY A 26 4.63 3.56 2.22
C GLY A 26 6.03 4.19 2.20
N TYR A 27 6.94 3.70 3.04
CA TYR A 27 8.33 4.16 3.09
C TYR A 27 9.08 3.87 1.78
N VAL A 28 8.94 2.66 1.23
CA VAL A 28 9.57 2.32 -0.05
C VAL A 28 9.01 3.19 -1.17
N ALA A 29 7.70 3.37 -1.25
CA ALA A 29 7.07 4.16 -2.30
C ALA A 29 7.50 5.64 -2.24
N GLU A 30 7.57 6.22 -1.05
CA GLU A 30 8.10 7.56 -0.81
C GLU A 30 9.54 7.70 -1.32
N ARG A 31 10.42 6.77 -0.92
CA ARG A 31 11.84 6.80 -1.30
C ARG A 31 12.02 6.66 -2.80
N THR A 32 11.23 5.79 -3.45
CA THR A 32 11.23 5.64 -4.91
C THR A 32 10.76 6.91 -5.62
N MET A 33 9.83 7.66 -5.03
CA MET A 33 9.32 8.91 -5.58
C MET A 33 10.20 10.13 -5.26
N ASN A 34 11.28 9.96 -4.49
CA ASN A 34 12.16 11.03 -4.04
C ASN A 34 11.37 12.19 -3.40
N ARG A 35 10.38 11.83 -2.57
CA ARG A 35 9.53 12.75 -1.81
C ARG A 35 9.95 12.70 -0.35
N ASP A 36 9.90 13.84 0.33
CA ASP A 36 10.06 13.89 1.79
C ASP A 36 8.67 14.09 2.41
N HIS A 37 8.08 13.00 2.87
CA HIS A 37 6.83 12.97 3.60
C HIS A 37 7.05 12.52 5.05
N GLY A 38 6.22 13.01 5.97
CA GLY A 38 6.29 12.59 7.37
C GLY A 38 5.91 11.11 7.55
N PHE A 39 6.37 10.52 8.65
CA PHE A 39 6.05 9.15 9.07
C PHE A 39 4.54 8.82 9.00
N LEU A 40 3.69 9.78 9.40
CA LEU A 40 2.23 9.63 9.36
C LEU A 40 1.72 9.47 7.92
N THR A 41 2.25 10.26 6.98
CA THR A 41 1.87 10.19 5.57
C THR A 41 2.26 8.84 4.98
N ASN A 42 3.43 8.30 5.35
CA ASN A 42 3.90 7.01 4.82
C ASN A 42 2.99 5.87 5.27
N ILE A 43 2.55 5.87 6.53
CA ILE A 43 1.57 4.89 7.03
C ILE A 43 0.24 5.03 6.30
N LEU A 44 -0.30 6.25 6.16
CA LEU A 44 -1.58 6.48 5.49
C LEU A 44 -1.53 6.07 4.02
N VAL A 45 -0.46 6.43 3.31
CA VAL A 45 -0.22 6.06 1.92
C VAL A 45 -0.06 4.54 1.80
N GLY A 46 0.65 3.90 2.72
CA GLY A 46 0.82 2.45 2.75
C GLY A 46 -0.49 1.70 2.97
N ILE A 47 -1.34 2.17 3.88
CA ILE A 47 -2.68 1.62 4.10
C ILE A 47 -3.55 1.83 2.87
N ALA A 48 -3.65 3.06 2.34
CA ALA A 48 -4.42 3.33 1.13
C ALA A 48 -3.91 2.51 -0.07
N GLY A 49 -2.58 2.36 -0.17
CA GLY A 49 -1.90 1.60 -1.22
C GLY A 49 -2.20 0.12 -1.15
N SER A 50 -2.39 -0.47 0.03
CA SER A 50 -2.76 -1.88 0.17
C SER A 50 -4.17 -2.15 -0.39
N PHE A 51 -5.13 -1.24 -0.18
CA PHE A 51 -6.48 -1.34 -0.76
C PHE A 51 -6.44 -1.21 -2.29
N VAL A 52 -5.75 -0.20 -2.81
CA VAL A 52 -5.64 0.02 -4.26
C VAL A 52 -4.89 -1.13 -4.93
N GLY A 53 -3.74 -1.52 -4.38
CA GLY A 53 -2.93 -2.62 -4.89
C GLY A 53 -3.69 -3.94 -4.89
N GLY A 54 -4.38 -4.27 -3.80
CA GLY A 54 -5.16 -5.50 -3.70
C GLY A 54 -6.33 -5.54 -4.69
N THR A 55 -7.01 -4.41 -4.87
CA THR A 55 -8.09 -4.28 -5.86
C THR A 55 -7.53 -4.48 -7.28
N LEU A 56 -6.40 -3.84 -7.61
CA LEU A 56 -5.76 -4.01 -8.92
C LEU A 56 -5.29 -5.45 -9.15
N ALA A 57 -4.65 -6.07 -8.16
CA ALA A 57 -4.18 -7.44 -8.27
C ALA A 57 -5.35 -8.42 -8.46
N GLY A 58 -6.48 -8.18 -7.77
CA GLY A 58 -7.73 -8.93 -7.98
C GLY A 58 -8.30 -8.76 -9.38
N LEU A 59 -8.33 -7.53 -9.91
CA LEU A 59 -8.79 -7.25 -11.29
C LEU A 59 -7.89 -7.89 -12.36
N LEU A 60 -6.59 -7.98 -12.10
CA LEU A 60 -5.62 -8.62 -12.98
C LEU A 60 -5.58 -10.15 -12.84
N GLY A 61 -6.35 -10.73 -11.91
CA GLY A 61 -6.32 -12.17 -11.62
C GLY A 61 -5.00 -12.66 -11.01
N ILE A 62 -4.19 -11.74 -10.47
CA ILE A 62 -2.90 -12.07 -9.86
C ILE A 62 -3.17 -12.63 -8.47
N ASN A 63 -2.76 -13.88 -8.28
CA ASN A 63 -2.82 -14.53 -6.99
C ASN A 63 -1.56 -14.22 -6.20
N TYR A 64 -1.72 -13.65 -5.01
CA TYR A 64 -0.63 -13.33 -4.09
C TYR A 64 -1.00 -13.80 -2.68
N TYR A 65 -0.02 -14.36 -1.98
CA TYR A 65 -0.23 -14.92 -0.65
C TYR A 65 0.98 -14.64 0.25
N GLY A 66 0.71 -14.60 1.56
CA GLY A 66 1.74 -14.42 2.57
C GLY A 66 2.34 -13.02 2.58
N PHE A 67 3.39 -12.85 3.38
CA PHE A 67 3.95 -11.54 3.67
C PHE A 67 4.55 -10.85 2.44
N MET A 68 5.35 -11.56 1.65
CA MET A 68 6.02 -10.95 0.49
C MET A 68 5.06 -10.61 -0.64
N GLY A 69 4.05 -11.45 -0.91
CA GLY A 69 3.03 -11.14 -1.90
C GLY A 69 2.25 -9.88 -1.53
N ASN A 70 1.78 -9.80 -0.28
CA ASN A 70 1.08 -8.62 0.23
C ASN A 70 1.96 -7.36 0.23
N LEU A 71 3.26 -7.48 0.52
CA LEU A 71 4.20 -6.35 0.47
C LEU A 71 4.38 -5.80 -0.94
N ILE A 72 4.59 -6.66 -1.93
CA ILE A 72 4.76 -6.24 -3.33
C ILE A 72 3.49 -5.54 -3.82
N VAL A 73 2.32 -6.11 -3.54
CA VAL A 73 1.03 -5.55 -3.94
C VAL A 73 0.79 -4.20 -3.25
N ALA A 74 1.08 -4.08 -1.97
CA ALA A 74 0.96 -2.82 -1.24
C ALA A 74 1.93 -1.74 -1.76
N ILE A 75 3.18 -2.09 -2.08
CA ILE A 75 4.16 -1.18 -2.69
C ILE A 75 3.64 -0.69 -4.04
N ALA A 76 3.16 -1.58 -4.90
CA ALA A 76 2.64 -1.21 -6.22
C ALA A 76 1.45 -0.24 -6.10
N GLY A 77 0.50 -0.52 -5.21
CA GLY A 77 -0.63 0.38 -4.98
C GLY A 77 -0.21 1.73 -4.38
N ALA A 78 0.74 1.75 -3.44
CA ALA A 78 1.27 2.98 -2.85
C ALA A 78 2.01 3.85 -3.88
N LEU A 79 2.79 3.24 -4.78
CA LEU A 79 3.44 3.93 -5.90
C LEU A 79 2.41 4.58 -6.83
N ILE A 80 1.34 3.85 -7.19
CA ILE A 80 0.28 4.39 -8.04
C ILE A 80 -0.41 5.58 -7.35
N LEU A 81 -0.73 5.47 -6.06
CA LEU A 81 -1.34 6.56 -5.31
C LEU A 81 -0.45 7.80 -5.25
N LEU A 82 0.83 7.65 -4.89
CA LEU A 82 1.76 8.77 -4.85
C LEU A 82 2.01 9.37 -6.23
N TRP A 83 1.97 8.56 -7.29
CA TRP A 83 2.10 9.05 -8.65
C TRP A 83 0.94 9.99 -9.02
N ILE A 84 -0.30 9.55 -8.78
CA ILE A 84 -1.51 10.32 -9.07
C ILE A 84 -1.55 11.58 -8.20
N PHE A 85 -1.35 11.42 -6.89
CA PHE A 85 -1.36 12.54 -5.95
C PHE A 85 -0.24 13.54 -6.25
N GLY A 86 0.94 13.03 -6.60
CA GLY A 86 2.09 13.82 -6.97
C GLY A 86 1.85 14.65 -8.23
N ARG A 87 1.14 14.10 -9.22
CA ARG A 87 0.74 14.82 -10.44
C ARG A 87 -0.31 15.88 -10.16
N SER A 88 -1.23 15.66 -9.22
CA SER A 88 -2.22 16.66 -8.80
C SER A 88 -1.60 17.90 -8.14
N GLN A 89 -0.42 17.77 -7.52
CA GLN A 89 0.25 18.88 -6.84
C GLN A 89 1.10 19.75 -7.78
N SER A 90 1.52 19.24 -8.93
CA SER A 90 2.26 20.00 -9.95
C SER A 90 1.46 21.14 -10.60
N ALA A 91 0.16 21.24 -10.30
CA ALA A 91 -0.75 22.26 -10.82
C ALA A 91 -0.92 23.48 -9.89
N ARG A 92 -0.20 23.59 -8.77
CA ARG A 92 -0.22 24.80 -7.94
C ARG A 92 0.94 25.73 -8.35
N PRO A 93 0.67 26.82 -9.09
CA PRO A 93 1.68 27.85 -9.33
C PRO A 93 2.05 28.45 -7.98
N ARG A 94 3.34 28.44 -7.67
CA ARG A 94 3.90 29.31 -6.63
C ARG A 94 4.05 30.71 -7.19
#